data_AF-A0AAW0KUZ0-F1
#
_entry.id   AF-A0AAW0KUZ0-F1
#
_cell.length_a   1.000
_cell.length_b   1.000
_cell.length_c   1.000
_cell.angle_alpha   90.00
_cell.angle_beta   90.00
_cell.angle_gamma   90.00
#
_symmetry.space_group_name_H-M   'P 1'
#
loop_
_entity.id
_entity.type
_entity.pdbx_description
1 polymer ?
#
loop_
_entity_poly.entity_id
_entity_poly.type
_entity_poly.pdbx_seq_one_letter_code
_entity_poly.pdbx_strand_id
1 'polypeptide(L)'
;MTLETVANLSMVYYMFLVGLETDFTLILRAGKKAYSVVLAGFVVAMPVGYGLFYILQPKASNHGGAIFWAVALACTNFPDLARILADVKLLRSEFGRTALTSALISDLCCWVFLVVAMALLHQGKYFALGSTVAFTVFCVFALRPALKWIIRHTAKEDNYNDFHVCLVLTGVIVCGFIADACVP
;
A
#
# COMPACT_ATOMS: atom_id res chain seq x y z
N MET A 1 19.65 -6.23 -14.85
CA MET A 1 18.59 -6.45 -15.87
C MET A 1 17.73 -7.68 -15.59
N THR A 2 18.18 -8.92 -15.76
CA THR A 2 17.31 -10.11 -15.53
C THR A 2 16.92 -10.32 -14.06
N LEU A 3 17.80 -10.01 -13.11
CA LEU A 3 17.49 -10.12 -11.69
C LEU A 3 16.44 -9.08 -11.24
N GLU A 4 16.54 -7.85 -11.77
CA GLU A 4 15.62 -6.75 -11.44
C GLU A 4 14.22 -7.02 -11.99
N THR A 5 14.11 -7.55 -13.21
CA THR A 5 12.80 -7.88 -13.78
C THR A 5 12.12 -9.02 -13.01
N VAL A 6 12.87 -10.05 -12.62
CA VAL A 6 12.35 -11.15 -11.79
C VAL A 6 11.97 -10.66 -10.40
N ALA A 7 12.74 -9.75 -9.80
CA ALA A 7 12.44 -9.15 -8.51
C ALA A 7 11.14 -8.32 -8.56
N ASN A 8 10.99 -7.45 -9.56
CA ASN A 8 9.77 -6.65 -9.75
C ASN A 8 8.54 -7.53 -9.96
N LEU A 9 8.65 -8.56 -10.82
CA LEU A 9 7.56 -9.51 -11.04
C LEU A 9 7.14 -10.22 -9.75
N SER A 10 8.14 -10.68 -8.97
CA SER A 10 7.90 -11.34 -7.68
C SER A 10 7.23 -10.41 -6.68
N MET A 11 7.64 -9.14 -6.64
CA MET A 11 7.08 -8.13 -5.75
C MET A 11 5.62 -7.81 -6.09
N VAL A 12 5.28 -7.73 -7.39
CA VAL A 12 3.90 -7.53 -7.86
C VAL A 12 3.01 -8.69 -7.41
N TYR A 13 3.44 -9.94 -7.62
CA TYR A 13 2.66 -11.11 -7.19
C TYR A 13 2.58 -11.24 -5.66
N TYR A 14 3.64 -10.88 -4.93
CA TYR A 14 3.64 -10.86 -3.48
C TYR A 14 2.60 -9.86 -2.94
N MET A 15 2.61 -8.61 -3.44
CA MET A 15 1.61 -7.61 -3.10
C MET A 15 0.18 -8.05 -3.45
N PHE A 16 0.00 -8.74 -4.58
CA PHE A 16 -1.30 -9.30 -4.95
C PHE A 16 -1.78 -10.36 -3.95
N LEU A 17 -0.92 -11.31 -3.55
CA LEU A 17 -1.24 -12.32 -2.54
C LEU A 17 -1.57 -11.71 -1.19
N VAL A 18 -0.77 -10.74 -0.73
CA VAL A 18 -1.03 -10.03 0.53
C VAL A 18 -2.37 -9.29 0.46
N GLY A 19 -2.68 -8.65 -0.67
CA GLY A 19 -3.97 -7.99 -0.89
C GLY A 19 -5.15 -8.95 -0.87
N LEU A 20 -4.96 -10.20 -1.34
CA LEU A 20 -5.97 -11.26 -1.30
C LEU A 20 -6.21 -11.80 0.12
N GLU A 21 -5.14 -11.91 0.91
CA GLU A 21 -5.20 -12.37 2.31
C GLU A 21 -5.74 -11.28 3.26
N THR A 22 -5.65 -10.02 2.85
CA THR A 22 -6.08 -8.87 3.67
C THR A 22 -7.60 -8.72 3.69
N ASP A 23 -8.20 -8.94 4.87
CA ASP A 23 -9.62 -8.67 5.08
C ASP A 23 -9.88 -7.18 5.41
N PHE A 24 -10.43 -6.44 4.44
CA PHE A 24 -10.81 -5.02 4.61
C PHE A 24 -11.85 -4.79 5.72
N THR A 25 -12.59 -5.83 6.13
CA THR A 25 -13.55 -5.75 7.24
C THR A 25 -12.85 -5.41 8.56
N LEU A 26 -11.57 -5.78 8.70
CA LEU A 26 -10.73 -5.42 9.84
C LEU A 26 -10.55 -3.90 9.95
N ILE A 27 -10.36 -3.22 8.83
CA ILE A 27 -10.22 -1.75 8.78
C ILE A 27 -11.55 -1.07 9.15
N LEU A 28 -12.68 -1.56 8.61
CA LEU A 28 -14.00 -0.99 8.95
C LEU A 28 -14.40 -1.20 10.41
N ARG A 29 -13.96 -2.31 11.03
CA ARG A 29 -14.19 -2.60 12.45
C ARG A 29 -13.08 -2.06 13.36
N ALA A 30 -12.17 -1.25 12.83
CA ALA A 30 -11.08 -0.70 13.60
C ALA A 30 -11.64 0.15 14.75
N GLY A 31 -11.34 -0.27 15.98
CA GLY A 31 -11.71 0.48 17.18
C GLY A 31 -10.84 1.73 17.35
N LYS A 32 -11.30 2.65 18.20
CA LYS A 32 -10.56 3.88 18.57
C LYS A 32 -9.11 3.62 19.00
N LYS A 33 -8.83 2.44 19.59
CA LYS A 33 -7.49 1.99 19.99
C LYS A 33 -6.51 1.85 18.81
N ALA A 34 -6.96 1.33 17.67
CA ALA A 34 -6.10 1.19 16.50
C ALA A 34 -5.70 2.57 15.95
N TYR A 35 -6.66 3.49 15.88
CA TYR A 35 -6.40 4.86 15.45
C TYR A 35 -5.44 5.61 16.39
N SER A 36 -5.57 5.44 17.70
CA SER A 36 -4.63 6.06 18.65
C SER A 36 -3.20 5.56 18.48
N VAL A 37 -3.02 4.27 18.16
CA VAL A 37 -1.68 3.70 17.89
C VAL A 37 -1.08 4.31 16.62
N VAL A 38 -1.87 4.41 15.55
CA VAL A 38 -1.43 5.03 14.30
C VAL A 38 -1.06 6.49 14.53
N LEU A 39 -1.92 7.25 15.21
CA LEU A 39 -1.67 8.66 15.49
C LEU A 39 -0.41 8.85 16.35
N ALA A 40 -0.24 8.04 17.40
CA ALA A 40 0.97 8.06 18.22
C ALA A 40 2.23 7.75 17.39
N GLY A 41 2.16 6.76 16.50
CA GLY A 41 3.25 6.41 15.59
C GLY A 41 3.64 7.56 14.66
N PHE A 42 2.67 8.19 13.98
CA PHE A 42 2.94 9.33 13.09
C PHE A 42 3.44 10.56 13.84
N VAL A 43 2.87 10.87 15.01
CA VAL A 43 3.29 12.02 15.83
C VAL A 43 4.73 11.85 16.34
N VAL A 44 5.21 10.62 16.53
CA VAL A 44 6.60 10.37 16.91
C VAL A 44 7.51 10.30 15.69
N ALA A 45 7.15 9.54 14.66
CA ALA A 45 8.01 9.29 13.50
C ALA A 45 8.21 10.54 12.62
N MET A 46 7.18 11.36 12.40
CA MET A 46 7.28 12.53 11.52
C MET A 46 8.25 13.60 12.04
N PRO A 47 8.17 14.07 13.30
CA PRO A 47 9.13 15.05 13.82
C PRO A 47 10.55 14.51 13.89
N VAL A 48 10.70 13.23 14.24
CA VAL A 48 12.02 12.57 14.27
C VAL A 48 12.63 12.51 12.88
N GLY A 49 11.87 12.07 11.88
CA GLY A 49 12.33 12.03 10.49
C GLY A 49 12.65 13.42 9.93
N TYR A 50 11.79 14.41 10.21
CA TYR A 50 12.03 15.80 9.80
C TYR A 50 13.27 16.39 10.47
N GLY A 51 13.43 16.20 11.78
CA GLY A 51 14.60 16.67 12.52
C GLY A 51 15.89 16.00 12.05
N LEU A 52 15.86 14.69 11.81
CA LEU A 52 17.02 13.94 11.32
C LEU A 52 17.44 14.41 9.92
N PHE A 53 16.51 14.80 9.05
CA PHE A 53 16.82 15.38 7.75
C PHE A 53 17.66 16.66 7.87
N TYR A 54 17.26 17.60 8.74
CA TYR A 54 18.00 18.84 8.94
C TYR A 54 19.34 18.64 9.67
N ILE A 55 19.47 17.62 10.51
CA ILE A 55 20.74 17.26 11.13
C ILE A 55 21.74 16.76 10.07
N LEU A 56 21.29 15.92 9.14
CA LEU A 56 22.13 15.36 8.07
C LEU A 56 22.39 16.34 6.92
N GLN A 57 21.42 17.20 6.63
CA GLN A 57 21.45 18.18 5.53
C GLN A 57 21.12 19.59 6.04
N PRO A 58 21.97 20.19 6.89
CA PRO A 58 21.69 21.49 7.52
C PRO A 58 21.62 22.66 6.53
N LYS A 59 22.11 22.48 5.29
CA LYS A 59 22.06 23.49 4.21
C LYS A 59 20.94 23.26 3.20
N ALA A 60 20.13 22.20 3.35
CA ALA A 60 19.05 21.92 2.42
C ALA A 60 17.84 22.83 2.72
N SER A 61 17.52 23.73 1.78
CA SER A 61 16.31 24.56 1.85
C SER A 61 15.06 23.87 1.29
N ASN A 62 15.16 22.57 0.95
CA ASN A 62 14.08 21.83 0.32
C ASN A 62 13.14 21.19 1.36
N HIS A 63 12.11 21.93 1.73
CA HIS A 63 11.06 21.50 2.65
C HIS A 63 10.29 20.27 2.13
N GLY A 64 10.12 20.15 0.81
CA GLY A 64 9.48 18.97 0.19
C GLY A 64 10.31 17.70 0.38
N GLY A 65 11.64 17.82 0.31
CA GLY A 65 12.57 16.72 0.58
C GLY A 65 12.50 16.24 2.02
N ALA A 66 12.44 17.17 2.97
CA ALA A 66 12.31 16.86 4.40
C ALA A 66 11.01 16.11 4.73
N ILE A 67 9.88 16.55 4.14
CA ILE A 67 8.57 15.88 4.32
C ILE A 67 8.58 14.49 3.69
N PHE A 68 9.10 14.35 2.46
CA PHE A 68 9.23 13.05 1.82
C PHE A 68 10.08 12.09 2.67
N TRP A 69 11.18 12.57 3.23
CA TRP A 69 12.06 11.78 4.08
C TRP A 69 11.39 11.37 5.40
N ALA A 70 10.65 12.29 6.04
CA ALA A 70 9.87 12.01 7.23
C ALA A 70 8.77 10.96 6.98
N VAL A 71 8.05 11.06 5.85
CA VAL A 71 7.03 10.08 5.45
C VAL A 71 7.65 8.72 5.14
N ALA A 72 8.79 8.69 4.44
CA ALA A 72 9.50 7.46 4.11
C ALA A 72 9.95 6.70 5.38
N LEU A 73 10.41 7.43 6.40
CA LEU A 73 10.78 6.86 7.71
C LEU A 73 9.59 6.43 8.56
N ALA A 74 8.42 7.05 8.37
CA ALA A 74 7.18 6.67 9.05
C ALA A 74 6.52 5.44 8.43
N CYS A 75 6.83 5.12 7.17
CA CYS A 75 6.22 4.00 6.46
C CYS A 75 6.65 2.66 7.08
N THR A 76 5.67 1.81 7.38
CA THR A 76 5.90 0.48 7.97
C THR A 76 5.27 -0.57 7.07
N ASN A 77 6.02 -1.62 6.70
CA ASN A 77 5.52 -2.66 5.82
C ASN A 77 4.55 -3.58 6.58
N PHE A 78 3.24 -3.38 6.37
CA PHE A 78 2.18 -4.20 6.94
C PHE A 78 2.35 -5.73 6.73
N PRO A 79 2.70 -6.23 5.52
CA PRO A 79 2.84 -7.66 5.26
C PRO A 79 3.85 -8.34 6.21
N ASP A 80 4.98 -7.69 6.48
CA ASP A 80 6.01 -8.24 7.35
C ASP A 80 5.53 -8.33 8.80
N LEU A 81 4.81 -7.29 9.27
CA LEU A 81 4.16 -7.31 10.58
C LEU A 81 3.14 -8.43 10.69
N ALA A 82 2.31 -8.64 9.67
CA ALA A 82 1.30 -9.70 9.65
C ALA A 82 1.96 -11.09 9.76
N ARG A 83 3.05 -11.31 9.00
CA ARG A 83 3.81 -12.56 9.02
C ARG A 83 4.46 -12.82 10.37
N ILE A 84 5.13 -11.81 10.96
CA ILE A 84 5.72 -11.92 12.30
C ILE A 84 4.65 -12.29 13.34
N LEU A 85 3.48 -11.64 13.28
CA LEU A 85 2.39 -11.90 14.22
C LEU A 85 1.78 -13.31 14.04
N ALA A 86 1.81 -13.84 12.81
CA ALA A 86 1.45 -15.22 12.49
C ALA A 86 2.42 -16.21 13.11
N ASP A 87 3.73 -15.95 12.97
CA ASP A 87 4.79 -16.81 13.49
C ASP A 87 4.76 -16.89 15.03
N VAL A 88 4.45 -15.78 15.71
CA VAL A 88 4.29 -15.75 17.18
C VAL A 88 2.89 -16.22 17.64
N LYS A 89 2.04 -16.72 16.73
CA LYS A 89 0.68 -17.26 17.00
C LYS A 89 -0.28 -16.27 17.69
N LEU A 90 0.01 -14.96 17.63
CA LEU A 90 -0.80 -13.92 18.28
C LEU A 90 -1.94 -13.38 17.41
N LEU A 91 -2.03 -13.78 16.14
CA LEU A 91 -3.04 -13.29 15.19
C LEU A 91 -4.49 -13.38 15.70
N ARG A 92 -4.82 -14.40 16.48
CA ARG A 92 -6.19 -14.61 17.02
C ARG A 92 -6.47 -13.86 18.32
N SER A 93 -5.46 -13.24 18.93
CA SER A 93 -5.64 -12.44 20.15
C SER A 93 -6.24 -11.06 19.84
N GLU A 94 -6.89 -10.45 20.83
CA GLU A 94 -7.41 -9.08 20.66
C GLU A 94 -6.28 -8.09 20.35
N PHE A 95 -5.12 -8.25 21.01
CA PHE A 95 -3.92 -7.47 20.76
C PHE A 95 -3.42 -7.63 19.32
N GLY A 96 -3.33 -8.88 18.84
CA GLY A 96 -2.88 -9.17 17.48
C GLY A 96 -3.80 -8.57 16.42
N ARG A 97 -5.12 -8.69 16.62
CA ARG A 97 -6.10 -8.07 15.73
C ARG A 97 -5.97 -6.55 15.71
N THR A 98 -5.80 -5.91 16.87
CA THR A 98 -5.60 -4.45 16.92
C THR A 98 -4.32 -4.01 16.22
N ALA A 99 -3.21 -4.72 16.42
CA ALA A 99 -1.92 -4.43 15.78
C ALA A 99 -2.00 -4.57 14.25
N LEU A 100 -2.63 -5.64 13.77
CA LEU A 100 -2.85 -5.88 12.34
C LEU A 100 -3.71 -4.76 11.73
N THR A 101 -4.81 -4.38 12.40
CA THR A 101 -5.69 -3.30 11.93
C THR A 101 -5.00 -1.94 11.93
N SER A 102 -4.20 -1.62 12.95
CA SER A 102 -3.45 -0.37 13.01
C SER A 102 -2.38 -0.31 11.94
N ALA A 103 -1.69 -1.43 11.67
CA ALA A 103 -0.66 -1.51 10.64
C ALA A 103 -1.24 -1.30 9.23
N LEU A 104 -2.42 -1.87 8.95
CA LEU A 104 -3.16 -1.60 7.71
C LEU A 104 -3.53 -0.13 7.56
N ILE A 105 -4.04 0.49 8.63
CA ILE A 105 -4.42 1.90 8.61
C ILE A 105 -3.19 2.79 8.43
N SER A 106 -2.08 2.49 9.11
CA SER A 106 -0.84 3.26 8.95
C SER A 106 -0.26 3.15 7.55
N ASP A 107 -0.35 1.98 6.91
CA ASP A 107 0.10 1.78 5.53
C ASP A 107 -0.72 2.63 4.54
N LEU A 108 -2.05 2.59 4.67
CA LEU A 108 -2.96 3.46 3.89
C LEU A 108 -2.68 4.94 4.11
N CYS A 109 -2.48 5.36 5.37
CA CYS A 109 -2.10 6.73 5.69
C CYS A 109 -0.76 7.11 5.06
N CYS A 110 0.25 6.24 5.15
CA CYS A 110 1.56 6.48 4.55
C CYS A 110 1.44 6.69 3.04
N TRP A 111 0.63 5.89 2.35
CA TRP A 111 0.42 6.03 0.92
C TRP A 111 -0.19 7.38 0.54
N VAL A 112 -1.19 7.85 1.29
CA VAL A 112 -1.77 9.19 1.10
C VAL A 112 -0.73 10.29 1.36
N PHE A 113 0.02 10.19 2.47
CA PHE A 113 1.07 11.16 2.77
C PHE A 113 2.18 11.18 1.72
N LEU A 114 2.52 10.02 1.14
CA LEU A 114 3.53 9.90 0.09
C LEU A 114 3.09 10.63 -1.19
N VAL A 115 1.83 10.46 -1.60
CA VAL A 115 1.26 11.20 -2.74
C VAL A 115 1.34 12.71 -2.51
N VAL A 116 0.98 13.17 -1.30
CA VAL A 116 1.10 14.59 -0.94
C VAL A 116 2.55 15.07 -0.94
N ALA A 117 3.48 14.28 -0.39
CA ALA A 117 4.90 14.61 -0.39
C ALA A 117 5.47 14.70 -1.81
N MET A 118 5.10 13.78 -2.70
CA MET A 118 5.47 13.83 -4.11
C MET A 118 4.88 15.05 -4.82
N ALA A 119 3.65 15.46 -4.46
CA ALA A 119 3.04 16.68 -4.98
C ALA A 119 3.80 17.96 -4.60
N LEU A 120 4.33 18.01 -3.39
CA LEU A 120 5.13 19.15 -2.93
C LEU A 120 6.52 19.20 -3.58
N LEU A 121 7.10 18.03 -3.90
CA LEU A 121 8.40 17.92 -4.56
C LEU A 121 8.37 18.35 -6.04
N HIS A 122 7.30 18.03 -6.76
CA HIS A 122 7.17 18.30 -8.19
C HIS A 122 6.30 19.53 -8.46
N GLN A 123 6.85 20.73 -8.21
CA GLN A 123 6.19 21.98 -8.60
C GLN A 123 6.01 22.04 -10.13
N GLY A 124 4.77 21.91 -10.60
CA GLY A 124 4.41 22.06 -12.02
C GLY A 124 3.96 20.79 -12.77
N LYS A 125 3.97 19.60 -12.14
CA LYS A 125 3.44 18.35 -12.72
C LYS A 125 2.19 17.83 -12.00
N TYR A 126 1.27 18.71 -11.61
CA TYR A 126 -0.01 18.33 -11.00
C TYR A 126 -0.82 17.36 -11.87
N PHE A 127 -0.61 17.38 -13.18
CA PHE A 127 -1.22 16.43 -14.12
C PHE A 127 -0.73 14.99 -13.93
N ALA A 128 0.56 14.79 -13.63
CA ALA A 128 1.12 13.46 -13.37
C ALA A 128 0.53 12.87 -12.09
N LEU A 129 0.48 13.65 -11.01
CA LEU A 129 -0.14 13.23 -9.76
C LEU A 129 -1.64 13.00 -9.89
N GLY A 130 -2.35 13.88 -10.61
CA GLY A 130 -3.76 13.70 -10.92
C GLY A 130 -4.01 12.41 -11.70
N SER A 131 -3.16 12.09 -12.68
CA SER A 131 -3.22 10.84 -13.44
C SER A 131 -2.97 9.62 -12.56
N THR A 132 -1.95 9.64 -11.69
CA THR A 132 -1.69 8.53 -10.76
C THR A 132 -2.85 8.31 -9.80
N VAL A 133 -3.37 9.37 -9.17
CA VAL A 133 -4.51 9.26 -8.23
C VAL A 133 -5.78 8.83 -8.95
N ALA A 134 -6.08 9.41 -10.12
CA ALA A 134 -7.24 9.02 -10.92
C ALA A 134 -7.13 7.56 -11.38
N PHE A 135 -5.94 7.10 -11.75
CA PHE A 135 -5.68 5.71 -12.11
C PHE A 135 -5.84 4.78 -10.90
N THR A 136 -5.29 5.12 -9.73
CA THR A 136 -5.49 4.35 -8.49
C THR A 136 -6.96 4.23 -8.13
N VAL A 137 -7.70 5.36 -8.17
CA VAL A 137 -9.14 5.37 -7.90
C VAL A 137 -9.89 4.55 -8.95
N PHE A 138 -9.55 4.69 -10.24
CA PHE A 138 -10.12 3.88 -11.32
C PHE A 138 -9.87 2.39 -11.12
N CYS A 139 -8.65 1.98 -10.79
CA CYS A 139 -8.33 0.58 -10.47
C CYS A 139 -9.13 0.08 -9.27
N VAL A 140 -9.25 0.86 -8.20
CA VAL A 140 -10.03 0.47 -7.01
C VAL A 140 -11.52 0.35 -7.35
N PHE A 141 -12.06 1.23 -8.20
CA PHE A 141 -13.48 1.27 -8.55
C PHE A 141 -13.87 0.42 -9.76
N ALA A 142 -12.96 0.07 -10.67
CA ALA A 142 -13.23 -0.73 -11.86
C ALA A 142 -12.76 -2.18 -11.65
N LEU A 143 -11.54 -2.36 -11.13
CA LEU A 143 -10.92 -3.68 -10.98
C LEU A 143 -11.60 -4.49 -9.85
N ARG A 144 -11.91 -3.87 -8.70
CA ARG A 144 -12.61 -4.58 -7.61
C ARG A 144 -14.00 -5.09 -7.99
N PRO A 145 -14.90 -4.31 -8.60
CA PRO A 145 -16.18 -4.85 -9.04
C PRO A 145 -16.04 -5.77 -10.25
N ALA A 146 -15.11 -5.53 -11.19
CA ALA A 146 -14.88 -6.47 -12.30
C ALA A 146 -14.44 -7.85 -11.79
N LEU A 147 -13.51 -7.91 -10.84
CA LEU A 147 -13.09 -9.16 -10.19
C LEU A 147 -14.26 -9.83 -9.45
N LYS A 148 -15.02 -9.06 -8.65
CA LYS A 148 -16.22 -9.60 -7.98
C LYS A 148 -17.29 -10.07 -8.97
N TRP A 149 -17.43 -9.41 -10.10
CA TRP A 149 -18.39 -9.74 -11.15
C TRP A 149 -17.99 -11.01 -11.90
N ILE A 150 -16.70 -11.14 -12.26
CA ILE A 150 -16.12 -12.35 -12.87
C ILE A 150 -16.23 -13.53 -11.92
N ILE A 151 -15.90 -13.36 -10.63
CA ILE A 151 -16.02 -14.42 -9.62
C ILE A 151 -17.49 -14.83 -9.43
N ARG A 152 -18.43 -13.88 -9.41
CA ARG A 152 -19.87 -14.19 -9.29
C ARG A 152 -20.47 -14.83 -10.54
N HIS A 153 -20.01 -14.46 -11.74
CA HIS A 153 -20.46 -15.10 -12.97
C HIS A 153 -19.84 -16.50 -13.14
N THR A 154 -18.60 -16.69 -12.67
CA THR A 154 -17.87 -17.95 -12.76
C THR A 154 -18.32 -18.97 -11.71
N ALA A 155 -18.67 -18.56 -10.49
CA ALA A 155 -19.16 -19.47 -9.44
C ALA A 155 -20.48 -20.20 -9.79
N LYS A 156 -21.07 -19.90 -10.96
CA LYS A 156 -22.27 -20.54 -11.48
C LYS A 156 -21.95 -21.72 -12.42
N GLU A 157 -20.72 -21.82 -12.92
CA GLU A 157 -20.21 -22.97 -13.67
C GLU A 157 -19.16 -23.66 -12.80
N ASP A 158 -19.46 -24.87 -12.34
CA ASP A 158 -18.70 -25.68 -11.37
C ASP A 158 -17.37 -26.22 -11.94
N ASN A 159 -16.67 -25.42 -12.75
CA ASN A 159 -15.36 -25.71 -13.34
C ASN A 159 -14.41 -24.56 -13.02
N TYR A 160 -13.74 -24.65 -11.87
CA TYR A 160 -12.53 -23.88 -11.60
C TYR A 160 -11.43 -24.35 -12.55
N ASN A 161 -11.41 -23.81 -13.76
CA ASN A 161 -10.44 -24.17 -14.79
C ASN A 161 -9.16 -23.33 -14.62
N ASP A 162 -8.02 -23.88 -15.02
CA ASP A 162 -6.70 -23.21 -15.03
C ASP A 162 -6.74 -21.85 -15.77
N PHE A 163 -7.70 -21.71 -16.69
CA PHE A 163 -7.99 -20.48 -17.41
C PHE A 163 -8.28 -19.28 -16.51
N HIS A 164 -9.03 -19.46 -15.41
CA HIS A 164 -9.39 -18.35 -14.52
C HIS A 164 -8.20 -17.85 -13.71
N VAL A 165 -7.36 -18.77 -13.22
CA VAL A 165 -6.12 -18.41 -12.53
C VAL A 165 -5.20 -17.66 -13.49
N CYS A 166 -5.07 -18.15 -14.72
CA CYS A 166 -4.26 -17.52 -15.76
C CYS A 166 -4.77 -16.10 -16.11
N LEU A 167 -6.09 -15.92 -16.18
CA LEU A 167 -6.71 -14.61 -16.45
C LEU A 167 -6.45 -13.61 -15.32
N VAL A 168 -6.58 -14.04 -14.06
CA VAL A 168 -6.30 -13.16 -12.90
C VAL A 168 -4.82 -12.78 -12.86
N LEU A 169 -3.90 -13.74 -13.03
CA LEU A 169 -2.46 -13.47 -13.04
C LEU A 169 -2.07 -12.52 -14.17
N THR A 170 -2.63 -12.72 -15.37
CA THR A 170 -2.40 -11.83 -16.51
C THR A 170 -2.94 -10.42 -16.23
N GLY A 171 -4.13 -10.32 -15.65
CA GLY A 171 -4.72 -9.03 -15.26
C GLY A 171 -3.87 -8.27 -14.25
N VAL A 172 -3.28 -8.96 -13.28
CA VAL A 172 -2.36 -8.37 -12.29
C VAL A 172 -1.12 -7.79 -12.96
N ILE A 173 -0.51 -8.52 -13.90
CA ILE A 173 0.65 -8.02 -14.66
C ILE A 173 0.27 -6.77 -15.47
N VAL A 174 -0.84 -6.82 -16.21
CA VAL A 174 -1.30 -5.69 -17.04
C VAL A 174 -1.55 -4.45 -16.18
N CYS A 175 -2.18 -4.59 -15.01
CA CYS A 175 -2.37 -3.48 -14.09
C CYS A 175 -1.04 -2.92 -13.55
N GLY A 176 -0.09 -3.79 -13.22
CA GLY A 176 1.25 -3.37 -12.79
C GLY A 176 1.97 -2.55 -13.86
N PHE A 177 1.92 -2.99 -15.12
CA PHE A 177 2.51 -2.25 -16.25
C PHE A 177 1.87 -0.88 -16.47
N ILE A 178 0.53 -0.78 -16.38
CA ILE A 178 -0.16 0.51 -16.56
C ILE A 178 0.16 1.46 -15.39
N ALA A 179 0.27 0.92 -14.16
CA ALA A 179 0.65 1.71 -12.99
C ALA A 179 2.06 2.30 -13.13
N ASP A 180 3.03 1.50 -13.58
CA ASP A 180 4.41 1.93 -13.83
C ASP A 180 4.46 3.00 -14.93
N ALA A 181 3.69 2.83 -16.01
CA ALA A 181 3.60 3.82 -17.09
C ALA A 181 2.96 5.16 -16.68
N CYS A 182 2.17 5.18 -15.58
CA CYS A 182 1.55 6.40 -15.07
C CYS A 182 2.47 7.21 -14.14
N VAL A 183 3.57 6.64 -13.66
CA VAL A 183 4.53 7.31 -12.79
C VAL A 183 5.76 7.70 -13.64
N PRO A 184 5.94 8.99 -13.98
CA PRO A 184 7.02 9.45 -14.85
C PRO A 184 8.38 9.56 -14.15
#